data_AF-A0A392NKV7-F1
#
_entry.id   AF-A0A392NKV7-F1
#
_cell.length_a   1.000
_cell.length_b   1.000
_cell.length_c   1.000
_cell.angle_alpha   90.00
_cell.angle_beta   90.00
_cell.angle_gamma   90.00
#
_symmetry.space_group_name_H-M   'P 1'
#
loop_
_entity.id
_entity.type
_entity.pdbx_description
1 polymer ?
#
loop_
_entity_poly.entity_id
_entity_poly.type
_entity_poly.pdbx_seq_one_letter_code
_entity_poly.pdbx_strand_id
1 'polypeptide(L)'
;MNGRDVLRVIEEMESFYDLVMVGRRHEDSQLMAELTKWKHGELGSVGEILASLNIGAKTSILVVQQQTRFWGSRDPEESTHLRR
;
A
#
# COMPACT_ATOMS: atom_id res chain seq x y z
N MET A 1 6.96 17.98 2.71
CA MET A 1 5.92 17.02 2.32
C MET A 1 5.30 16.44 3.57
N ASN A 2 3.97 16.54 3.69
CA ASN A 2 3.16 15.95 4.77
C ASN A 2 2.11 14.98 4.17
N GLY A 3 1.31 14.33 5.01
CA GLY A 3 0.32 13.35 4.58
C GLY A 3 -0.75 13.91 3.63
N ARG A 4 -1.08 15.20 3.69
CA ARG A 4 -2.02 15.83 2.73
C ARG A 4 -1.40 15.97 1.35
N ASP A 5 -0.11 16.28 1.28
CA ASP A 5 0.59 16.35 -0.01
C ASP A 5 0.58 14.98 -0.70
N VAL A 6 0.74 13.89 0.08
CA VAL A 6 0.67 12.51 -0.42
C VAL A 6 -0.74 12.15 -0.88
N LEU A 7 -1.76 12.48 -0.07
CA LEU A 7 -3.16 12.22 -0.42
C LEU A 7 -3.54 12.86 -1.76
N ARG A 8 -3.15 14.13 -1.95
CA ARG A 8 -3.43 14.87 -3.18
C ARG A 8 -2.82 14.21 -4.42
N VAL A 9 -1.58 13.70 -4.31
CA VAL A 9 -0.95 12.96 -5.42
C VAL A 9 -1.71 11.67 -5.72
N ILE A 10 -2.14 10.93 -4.70
CA ILE A 10 -2.91 9.68 -4.88
C ILE A 10 -4.26 9.97 -5.55
N GLU A 11 -4.93 11.06 -5.19
CA GLU A 11 -6.18 11.52 -5.81
C GLU A 11 -5.98 11.84 -7.30
N GLU A 12 -4.91 12.54 -7.65
CA GLU A 12 -4.60 12.83 -9.05
C GLU A 12 -4.33 11.53 -9.85
N MET A 13 -3.64 10.55 -9.27
CA MET A 13 -3.33 9.29 -9.95
C MET A 13 -4.56 8.49 -10.39
N GLU A 14 -5.66 8.54 -9.63
CA GLU A 14 -6.87 7.79 -9.97
C GLU A 14 -7.44 8.19 -11.33
N SER A 15 -7.31 9.47 -11.71
CA SER A 15 -7.93 10.01 -12.93
C SER A 15 -7.01 10.03 -14.16
N PHE A 16 -5.71 9.76 -14.01
CA PHE A 16 -4.71 9.87 -15.09
C PHE A 16 -4.19 8.54 -15.62
N TYR A 17 -4.47 7.41 -14.95
CA TYR A 17 -3.89 6.12 -15.31
C TYR A 17 -4.95 5.02 -15.38
N ASP A 18 -4.87 4.14 -16.37
CA ASP A 18 -5.77 2.98 -16.49
C ASP A 18 -5.43 1.85 -15.51
N LEU A 19 -4.19 1.83 -14.99
CA LEU A 19 -3.70 0.87 -13.99
C LEU A 19 -2.80 1.56 -12.98
N VAL A 20 -3.09 1.40 -11.70
CA VAL A 20 -2.25 1.84 -10.59
C VAL A 20 -1.81 0.62 -9.77
N MET A 21 -0.49 0.44 -9.64
CA MET A 21 0.11 -0.63 -8.83
C MET A 21 0.64 -0.07 -7.51
N VAL A 22 0.29 -0.69 -6.39
CA VAL A 22 0.75 -0.28 -5.06
C VAL A 22 1.18 -1.47 -4.21
N GLY A 23 2.09 -1.24 -3.28
CA GLY A 23 2.45 -2.22 -2.25
C GLY A 23 1.39 -2.27 -1.15
N ARG A 24 1.02 -3.48 -0.70
CA ARG A 24 0.07 -3.66 0.42
C ARG A 24 0.63 -3.25 1.77
N ARG A 25 1.96 -3.33 1.93
CA ARG A 25 2.68 -2.99 3.16
C ARG A 25 3.78 -2.00 2.85
N HIS A 26 4.03 -1.11 3.79
CA HIS A 26 5.13 -0.16 3.81
C HIS A 26 5.88 -0.33 5.13
N GLU A 27 7.14 0.08 5.19
CA GLU A 27 7.82 0.24 6.47
C GLU A 27 7.21 1.40 7.25
N ASP A 28 7.18 1.30 8.58
CA ASP A 28 6.68 2.38 9.41
C ASP A 28 7.49 3.66 9.18
N SER A 29 6.78 4.73 8.80
CA SER A 29 7.35 6.06 8.62
C SER A 29 6.42 7.11 9.21
N GLN A 30 7.01 8.23 9.63
CA GLN A 30 6.25 9.37 10.16
C GLN A 30 5.22 9.88 9.15
N LEU A 31 5.58 9.91 7.85
CA LEU A 31 4.68 10.31 6.78
C LEU A 31 3.44 9.40 6.69
N MET A 32 3.63 8.08 6.82
CA MET A 32 2.52 7.12 6.76
C MET A 32 1.71 7.08 8.06
N ALA A 33 2.27 7.53 9.19
CA ALA A 33 1.52 7.72 10.43
C ALA A 33 0.46 8.84 10.30
N GLU A 34 0.67 9.83 9.43
CA GLU A 34 -0.31 10.88 9.16
C GLU A 34 -1.51 10.39 8.32
N LEU A 35 -1.43 9.20 7.71
CA LEU A 35 -2.50 8.54 6.92
C LEU A 35 -3.27 7.48 7.75
N THR A 36 -3.20 7.57 9.09
CA THR A 36 -3.58 6.51 10.06
C THR A 36 -5.00 5.98 9.96
N LYS A 37 -5.96 6.75 9.43
CA LYS A 37 -7.35 6.28 9.20
C LYS A 37 -7.39 4.98 8.38
N TRP A 38 -6.38 4.76 7.53
CA TRP A 38 -6.33 3.65 6.58
C TRP A 38 -5.22 2.63 6.87
N LYS A 39 -4.60 2.65 8.07
CA LYS A 39 -3.44 1.78 8.39
C LYS A 39 -3.75 0.28 8.46
N HIS A 40 -5.01 -0.12 8.66
CA HIS A 40 -5.39 -1.51 8.96
C HIS A 40 -6.35 -2.14 7.94
N GLY A 41 -6.50 -1.54 6.76
CA GLY A 41 -7.33 -2.12 5.71
C GLY A 41 -6.67 -3.30 5.00
N GLU A 42 -7.48 -4.13 4.34
CA GLU A 42 -7.04 -5.34 3.65
C GLU A 42 -6.07 -5.04 2.49
N LEU A 43 -6.21 -3.85 1.89
CA LEU A 43 -5.44 -3.37 0.74
C LEU A 43 -4.20 -2.54 1.13
N GLY A 44 -4.02 -2.25 2.41
CA GLY A 44 -3.01 -1.29 2.89
C GLY A 44 -3.38 0.17 2.60
N SER A 45 -2.73 1.12 3.27
CA SER A 45 -3.20 2.52 3.34
C SER A 45 -3.41 3.18 1.98
N VAL A 46 -2.49 3.03 1.03
CA VAL A 46 -2.63 3.62 -0.30
C VAL A 46 -3.72 2.91 -1.12
N GLY A 47 -3.80 1.58 -1.03
CA GLY A 47 -4.81 0.78 -1.72
C GLY A 47 -6.23 1.10 -1.23
N GLU A 48 -6.41 1.28 0.08
CA GLU A 48 -7.69 1.69 0.68
C GLU A 48 -8.10 3.10 0.24
N ILE A 49 -7.15 4.04 0.19
CA ILE A 49 -7.43 5.40 -0.30
C ILE A 49 -7.89 5.34 -1.76
N LEU A 50 -7.14 4.67 -2.64
CA LEU A 50 -7.50 4.52 -4.05
C LEU A 50 -8.87 3.82 -4.22
N ALA A 51 -9.14 2.77 -3.46
CA ALA A 51 -10.43 2.07 -3.51
C ALA A 51 -11.59 2.96 -3.06
N SER A 52 -11.35 3.85 -2.09
CA SER A 52 -12.36 4.83 -1.63
C SER A 52 -12.66 5.93 -2.64
N LEU A 53 -11.70 6.26 -3.51
CA LEU A 53 -11.81 7.29 -4.55
C LEU A 53 -12.46 6.75 -5.83
N ASN A 54 -12.30 5.46 -6.12
CA ASN A 54 -12.70 4.80 -7.37
C ASN A 54 -14.23 4.61 -7.55
N ILE A 55 -15.08 5.50 -6.99
CA ILE A 55 -16.53 5.44 -7.19
C ILE A 55 -16.85 5.88 -8.63
N GLY A 56 -16.83 4.93 -9.56
CA GLY A 56 -17.17 5.12 -10.96
C GLY A 56 -15.99 5.31 -11.92
N ALA A 57 -14.75 5.21 -11.44
CA ALA A 57 -13.58 5.26 -12.30
C ALA A 57 -13.29 3.94 -13.02
N LYS A 58 -12.59 4.06 -14.16
CA LYS A 58 -12.17 2.94 -15.02
C LYS A 58 -10.79 2.40 -14.64
N THR A 59 -10.18 2.99 -13.63
CA THR A 59 -8.81 2.70 -13.19
C THR A 59 -8.77 1.37 -12.46
N SER A 60 -7.93 0.46 -12.96
CA SER A 60 -7.67 -0.81 -12.28
C SER A 60 -6.65 -0.59 -11.18
N ILE A 61 -6.89 -1.14 -9.98
CA ILE A 61 -5.95 -1.08 -8.85
C ILE A 61 -5.37 -2.47 -8.62
N LEU A 62 -4.04 -2.59 -8.70
CA LEU A 62 -3.33 -3.83 -8.39
C LEU A 62 -2.54 -3.65 -7.09
N VAL A 63 -3.00 -4.31 -6.04
CA VAL A 63 -2.32 -4.32 -4.74
C VAL A 63 -1.40 -5.53 -4.67
N VAL A 64 -0.10 -5.28 -4.53
CA VAL A 64 0.94 -6.32 -4.50
C VAL A 64 1.50 -6.48 -3.08
N GLN A 65 1.60 -7.72 -2.62
CA GLN A 65 2.27 -8.07 -1.38
C GLN A 65 3.56 -8.80 -1.70
N GLN A 66 4.71 -8.26 -1.27
CA GLN A 66 5.96 -9.00 -1.33
C GLN A 66 5.84 -10.27 -0.48
N GLN A 67 6.16 -11.42 -1.07
CA GLN A 67 6.28 -12.67 -0.34
C GLN A 67 7.50 -12.60 0.57
N THR A 68 7.28 -12.65 1.87
CA THR A 68 8.36 -12.71 2.87
C THR A 68 8.64 -14.13 3.33
N ARG A 69 7.81 -15.11 2.95
CA ARG A 69 8.03 -16.52 3.28
C ARG A 69 8.91 -17.15 2.21
N PHE A 70 10.08 -17.63 2.63
CA PHE A 70 10.87 -18.54 1.81
C PHE A 70 10.21 -19.92 1.85
N TRP A 71 9.85 -20.47 0.68
CA TRP A 71 9.39 -21.86 0.61
C TRP A 71 10.53 -22.76 1.05
N GLY A 72 10.43 -23.32 2.26
CA GLY A 72 11.45 -24.18 2.87
C GLY A 72 11.86 -23.77 4.28
N SER A 73 11.55 -22.56 4.77
CA SER A 73 11.74 -22.24 6.19
C SER A 73 10.59 -22.85 6.99
N ARG A 74 10.89 -23.88 7.78
CA ARG A 74 9.89 -24.55 8.64
C ARG A 74 9.35 -23.61 9.73
N ASP A 75 10.00 -22.47 9.92
CA ASP A 75 9.64 -21.44 10.88
C ASP A 75 9.46 -20.06 10.19
N PRO A 76 8.28 -19.41 10.29
CA PRO A 76 8.05 -18.07 9.75
C PRO A 76 8.91 -16.97 10.41
N GLU A 77 9.50 -17.20 11.58
CA GLU A 77 10.40 -16.25 12.23
C GLU A 77 11.82 -16.24 11.64
N GLU A 78 12.32 -17.35 11.08
CA GLU A 78 13.65 -17.40 10.44
C GLU A 78 13.73 -16.51 9.19
N SER A 79 12.62 -16.38 8.46
CA SER A 79 12.55 -15.58 7.22
C SER A 79 12.73 -14.08 7.46
N THR A 80 12.41 -13.57 8.65
CA THR A 80 12.52 -12.13 8.96
C THR A 80 13.94 -11.73 9.35
N HIS A 81 14.74 -12.67 9.88
CA HIS A 81 16.12 -12.43 10.30
C HIS A 81 17.15 -12.48 9.18
N LEU A 82 16.82 -13.06 8.02
CA LEU A 82 17.69 -13.11 6.84
C LEU A 82 17.82 -11.77 6.08
N ARG A 83 17.21 -10.69 6.59
CA ARG A 83 17.15 -9.37 5.94
C ARG A 83 18.00 -8.27 6.61
N ARG A 84 18.92 -8.61 7.52
CA ARG A 84 19.88 -7.62 8.05
C ARG A 84 21.23 -7.73 7.36
#